data_AF-A0A5E3X6R5-F1
#
_entry.id   AF-A0A5E3X6R5-F1
#
_cell.length_a   1.000
_cell.length_b   1.000
_cell.length_c   1.000
_cell.angle_alpha   90.00
_cell.angle_beta   90.00
_cell.angle_gamma   90.00
#
_symmetry.space_group_name_H-M   'P 1'
#
loop_
_entity.id
_entity.type
_entity.pdbx_description
1 polymer ?
#
loop_
_entity_poly.entity_id
_entity_poly.type
_entity_poly.pdbx_seq_one_letter_code
_entity_poly.pdbx_strand_id
1 'polypeptide(L)'
;MQHAGVGANLVDEKALYSALSEGKTKIQDPPALDASQYRDYEDRACQTEEALEQRISPTEDLRVELADEQAANRVLQLELDDLQGELSQKRSTESAATSELALARTELEEVKADALRHAAELENLKRETDEAHQQTDSRIDGLEVALATAQDAERASQARIEDLEASLAAERGKGAAATLALAGAREKLKHIEAEVERHKHEAEAQAREADEARQQATAEIDRLKADLATARDSERAAQVKIDEVEAELAAERAGGATASQEIAELREELEQSIAADIHRDREDKDRARESDEARQRITTEIDRLTAELTTARDAGRTSHARAQELEAELAAEHTEKAATSLILADLRKDFEHAQAEARRHKRESEDRAREIDRTRQQTTSEIDGLKAELTVVQETRRASQIRIEELEAQLIAQQANEAAASLALSELREKLEQTEVEIGLREEEAKDYEREADEARQEATTQIDALKAEISGAQIADRASQSKIDKLEADLAEAREELRSAEAEATRYERDAEERTREIDEVRRKTTFEITALKADLAAASFTSHP
;
A
#
# COMPACT_ATOMS: atom_id res chain seq x y z
N MET A 1 13.72 -45.70 85.07
CA MET A 1 14.94 -46.43 85.45
C MET A 1 15.61 -45.60 86.52
N GLN A 2 15.53 -46.03 87.78
CA GLN A 2 16.52 -46.92 88.41
C GLN A 2 17.84 -46.14 88.61
N HIS A 3 18.45 -46.07 89.78
CA HIS A 3 18.23 -46.77 91.03
C HIS A 3 19.05 -46.03 92.11
N ALA A 4 18.65 -46.23 93.36
CA ALA A 4 19.52 -46.50 94.51
C ALA A 4 20.61 -45.47 94.83
N GLY A 5 20.63 -44.85 96.01
CA GLY A 5 20.37 -45.47 97.29
C GLY A 5 21.70 -45.69 98.03
N VAL A 6 21.58 -45.91 99.34
CA VAL A 6 22.64 -46.25 100.29
C VAL A 6 23.49 -45.02 100.67
N GLY A 7 23.61 -44.63 101.94
CA GLY A 7 23.26 -45.30 103.19
C GLY A 7 24.31 -44.96 104.25
N ALA A 8 24.03 -45.41 105.48
CA ALA A 8 24.88 -45.45 106.67
C ALA A 8 25.05 -44.10 107.41
N ASN A 9 24.49 -43.94 108.62
CA ASN A 9 24.72 -44.63 109.90
C ASN A 9 25.84 -44.00 110.73
N LEU A 10 25.63 -44.04 112.05
CA LEU A 10 26.42 -43.61 113.22
C LEU A 10 25.82 -42.32 113.81
N VAL A 11 24.89 -42.32 114.78
CA VAL A 11 24.71 -43.15 115.99
C VAL A 11 26.03 -43.35 116.75
N ASP A 12 26.33 -42.36 117.58
CA ASP A 12 26.27 -42.49 119.04
C ASP A 12 26.96 -43.72 119.66
N GLU A 13 28.24 -43.56 120.00
CA GLU A 13 28.94 -44.24 121.09
C GLU A 13 30.14 -43.36 121.44
N LYS A 14 30.54 -43.09 122.68
CA LYS A 14 30.09 -43.44 124.02
C LYS A 14 30.97 -42.52 124.89
N ALA A 15 30.40 -41.71 125.78
CA ALA A 15 29.84 -42.12 127.06
C ALA A 15 30.90 -42.34 128.16
N LEU A 16 30.45 -42.04 129.38
CA LEU A 16 30.62 -42.91 130.54
C LEU A 16 32.04 -43.43 130.81
N TYR A 17 32.71 -42.79 131.76
CA TYR A 17 33.17 -43.48 132.97
C TYR A 17 33.22 -42.43 134.09
N SER A 18 32.12 -42.18 134.80
CA SER A 18 31.52 -42.98 135.88
C SER A 18 32.29 -42.92 137.20
N ALA A 19 31.55 -42.46 138.20
CA ALA A 19 31.73 -42.69 139.62
C ALA A 19 32.46 -44.00 139.99
N LEU A 20 33.51 -43.85 140.78
CA LEU A 20 34.06 -44.83 141.72
C LEU A 20 34.42 -44.07 143.00
N SER A 21 33.46 -44.04 143.93
CA SER A 21 33.54 -44.58 145.31
C SER A 21 34.30 -43.70 146.30
N GLU A 22 33.64 -42.84 147.09
CA GLU A 22 32.96 -43.15 148.37
C GLU A 22 33.80 -43.96 149.40
N GLY A 23 34.01 -43.37 150.58
CA GLY A 23 34.53 -44.04 151.80
C GLY A 23 35.38 -43.11 152.69
N LYS A 24 34.79 -42.17 153.46
CA LYS A 24 34.45 -42.27 154.91
C LYS A 24 35.60 -42.74 155.83
N THR A 25 36.07 -41.89 156.76
CA THR A 25 35.81 -41.92 158.24
C THR A 25 36.83 -41.07 159.04
N LYS A 26 36.41 -40.62 160.23
CA LYS A 26 37.18 -39.94 161.29
C LYS A 26 38.24 -40.86 161.92
N ILE A 27 39.44 -40.34 162.18
CA ILE A 27 40.50 -40.87 163.08
C ILE A 27 41.18 -39.61 163.67
N GLN A 28 40.90 -39.18 164.91
CA GLN A 28 41.60 -39.49 166.18
C GLN A 28 43.13 -39.41 166.10
N ASP A 29 43.74 -38.66 167.04
CA ASP A 29 45.18 -38.36 167.12
C ASP A 29 46.10 -39.56 166.86
N PRO A 30 47.19 -39.42 166.08
CA PRO A 30 48.32 -40.33 166.14
C PRO A 30 49.32 -39.92 167.25
N PRO A 31 49.93 -40.92 167.92
CA PRO A 31 50.87 -40.73 169.02
C PRO A 31 52.23 -40.22 168.51
N ALA A 32 53.00 -39.62 169.41
CA ALA A 32 54.38 -39.18 169.17
C ALA A 32 55.26 -40.33 168.61
N LEU A 33 55.68 -40.23 167.35
CA LEU A 33 56.68 -41.09 166.71
C LEU A 33 57.60 -40.25 165.80
N ASP A 34 58.82 -40.77 165.61
CA ASP A 34 60.11 -40.08 165.42
C ASP A 34 60.34 -39.34 164.07
N ALA A 35 61.10 -38.23 164.11
CA ALA A 35 61.24 -37.19 163.09
C ALA A 35 62.10 -37.53 161.86
N SER A 36 62.45 -38.80 161.63
CA SER A 36 63.37 -39.21 160.56
C SER A 36 62.69 -39.82 159.31
N GLN A 37 61.37 -40.07 159.33
CA GLN A 37 60.67 -40.76 158.22
C GLN A 37 59.79 -39.85 157.33
N TYR A 38 59.58 -38.57 157.69
CA TYR A 38 58.70 -37.65 156.94
C TYR A 38 59.37 -36.96 155.74
N ARG A 39 60.71 -36.81 155.72
CA ARG A 39 61.41 -36.10 154.63
C ARG A 39 61.48 -36.89 153.31
N ASP A 40 61.45 -38.22 153.37
CA ASP A 40 61.51 -39.06 152.16
C ASP A 40 60.18 -39.06 151.35
N TYR A 41 59.07 -38.64 151.96
CA TYR A 41 57.75 -38.56 151.30
C TYR A 41 57.53 -37.25 150.55
N GLU A 42 58.06 -36.11 151.04
CA GLU A 42 57.91 -34.80 150.37
C GLU A 42 58.81 -34.67 149.12
N ASP A 43 60.03 -35.20 149.16
CA ASP A 43 60.96 -35.15 148.02
C ASP A 43 60.46 -35.97 146.81
N ARG A 44 59.70 -37.05 147.04
CA ARG A 44 59.10 -37.88 145.97
C ARG A 44 57.82 -37.28 145.37
N ALA A 45 57.09 -36.46 146.12
CA ALA A 45 55.90 -35.77 145.63
C ALA A 45 56.25 -34.57 144.74
N CYS A 46 57.31 -33.80 145.07
CA CYS A 46 57.76 -32.69 144.22
C CYS A 46 58.33 -33.17 142.87
N GLN A 47 59.07 -34.28 142.83
CA GLN A 47 59.61 -34.85 141.58
C GLN A 47 58.52 -35.36 140.62
N THR A 48 57.32 -35.67 141.13
CA THR A 48 56.20 -36.18 140.31
C THR A 48 55.30 -35.06 139.78
N GLU A 49 55.23 -33.90 140.43
CA GLU A 49 54.54 -32.71 139.91
C GLU A 49 55.34 -32.02 138.79
N GLU A 50 56.66 -31.89 138.95
CA GLU A 50 57.55 -31.28 137.94
C GLU A 50 57.59 -32.10 136.62
N ALA A 51 57.47 -33.42 136.72
CA ALA A 51 57.39 -34.32 135.57
C ALA A 51 56.07 -34.22 134.78
N LEU A 52 54.97 -33.77 135.41
CA LEU A 52 53.69 -33.52 134.73
C LEU A 52 53.70 -32.17 134.01
N GLU A 53 54.31 -31.13 134.61
CA GLU A 53 54.39 -29.80 134.01
C GLU A 53 55.29 -29.76 132.75
N GLN A 54 56.40 -30.50 132.74
CA GLN A 54 57.25 -30.65 131.56
C GLN A 54 56.58 -31.39 130.37
N ARG A 55 55.49 -32.13 130.61
CA ARG A 55 54.74 -32.86 129.58
C ARG A 55 53.49 -32.12 129.08
N ILE A 56 53.05 -31.06 129.76
CA ILE A 56 51.86 -30.28 129.38
C ILE A 56 52.19 -29.22 128.32
N SER A 57 53.32 -28.50 128.44
CA SER A 57 53.73 -27.48 127.44
C SER A 57 53.77 -27.99 125.99
N PRO A 58 54.38 -29.15 125.68
CA PRO A 58 54.44 -29.66 124.30
C PRO A 58 53.07 -30.07 123.72
N THR A 59 52.03 -30.19 124.55
CA THR A 59 50.68 -30.56 124.11
C THR A 59 49.84 -29.33 123.73
N GLU A 60 50.13 -28.17 124.33
CA GLU A 60 49.52 -26.90 123.95
C GLU A 60 50.12 -26.37 122.63
N ASP A 61 51.42 -26.56 122.40
CA ASP A 61 52.07 -26.19 121.13
C ASP A 61 51.46 -26.95 119.92
N LEU A 62 51.19 -28.26 120.06
CA LEU A 62 50.53 -29.05 119.01
C LEU A 62 49.08 -28.64 118.74
N ARG A 63 48.37 -28.10 119.74
CA ARG A 63 47.00 -27.59 119.56
C ARG A 63 46.99 -26.26 118.83
N VAL A 64 48.01 -25.43 119.01
CA VAL A 64 48.20 -24.20 118.24
C VAL A 64 48.57 -24.55 116.79
N GLU A 65 49.49 -25.49 116.57
CA GLU A 65 49.83 -25.96 115.21
C GLU A 65 48.61 -26.57 114.49
N LEU A 66 47.77 -27.36 115.18
CA LEU A 66 46.52 -27.87 114.61
C LEU A 66 45.53 -26.75 114.26
N ALA A 67 45.43 -25.70 115.09
CA ALA A 67 44.54 -24.58 114.84
C ALA A 67 45.03 -23.72 113.65
N ASP A 68 46.34 -23.53 113.52
CA ASP A 68 46.96 -22.87 112.37
C ASP A 68 46.77 -23.69 111.08
N GLU A 69 46.91 -25.01 111.14
CA GLU A 69 46.70 -25.90 109.99
C GLU A 69 45.22 -26.01 109.58
N GLN A 70 44.29 -25.95 110.56
CA GLN A 70 42.86 -25.84 110.28
C GLN A 70 42.48 -24.47 109.70
N ALA A 71 43.17 -23.40 110.11
CA ALA A 71 43.00 -22.08 109.51
C ALA A 71 43.56 -22.04 108.07
N ALA A 72 44.71 -22.66 107.83
CA ALA A 72 45.29 -22.83 106.49
C ALA A 72 44.37 -23.64 105.57
N ASN A 73 43.81 -24.75 106.05
CA ASN A 73 42.80 -25.52 105.30
C ASN A 73 41.57 -24.68 104.94
N ARG A 74 41.07 -23.82 105.84
CA ARG A 74 39.94 -22.93 105.50
C ARG A 74 40.29 -21.89 104.43
N VAL A 75 41.53 -21.40 104.41
CA VAL A 75 42.01 -20.47 103.37
C VAL A 75 42.12 -21.17 102.03
N LEU A 76 42.72 -22.36 101.97
CA LEU A 76 42.80 -23.18 100.75
C LEU A 76 41.42 -23.61 100.24
N GLN A 77 40.47 -23.89 101.14
CA GLN A 77 39.09 -24.20 100.77
C GLN A 77 38.40 -23.00 100.09
N LEU A 78 38.59 -21.79 100.62
CA LEU A 78 38.07 -20.55 100.02
C LEU A 78 38.72 -20.28 98.66
N GLU A 79 40.02 -20.49 98.54
CA GLU A 79 40.76 -20.33 97.27
C GLU A 79 40.28 -21.34 96.21
N LEU A 80 39.95 -22.58 96.61
CA LEU A 80 39.34 -23.57 95.73
C LEU A 80 37.92 -23.20 95.30
N ASP A 81 37.11 -22.66 96.21
CA ASP A 81 35.75 -22.21 95.90
C ASP A 81 35.79 -21.00 94.94
N ASP A 82 36.74 -20.07 95.15
CA ASP A 82 36.97 -18.93 94.27
C ASP A 82 37.46 -19.37 92.88
N LEU A 83 38.47 -20.25 92.80
CA LEU A 83 38.96 -20.81 91.52
C LEU A 83 37.87 -21.62 90.79
N GLN A 84 37.01 -22.35 91.51
CA GLN A 84 35.85 -23.04 90.92
C GLN A 84 34.80 -22.07 90.39
N GLY A 85 34.58 -20.96 91.10
CA GLY A 85 33.72 -19.86 90.66
C GLY A 85 34.24 -19.20 89.38
N GLU A 86 35.53 -18.84 89.36
CA GLU A 86 36.19 -18.24 88.19
C GLU A 86 36.18 -19.18 86.98
N LEU A 87 36.47 -20.47 87.17
CA LEU A 87 36.45 -21.48 86.11
C LEU A 87 35.03 -21.69 85.55
N SER A 88 34.02 -21.75 86.41
CA SER A 88 32.61 -21.90 85.98
C SER A 88 32.13 -20.68 85.20
N GLN A 89 32.51 -19.47 85.64
CA GLN A 89 32.22 -18.24 84.91
C GLN A 89 32.95 -18.20 83.56
N LYS A 90 34.23 -18.62 83.51
CA LYS A 90 35.00 -18.66 82.27
C LYS A 90 34.45 -19.65 81.26
N ARG A 91 34.08 -20.87 81.69
CA ARG A 91 33.44 -21.88 80.84
C ARG A 91 32.08 -21.42 80.30
N SER A 92 31.29 -20.66 81.07
CA SER A 92 30.03 -20.11 80.56
C SER A 92 30.26 -19.04 79.49
N THR A 93 31.26 -18.16 79.69
CA THR A 93 31.63 -17.14 78.70
C THR A 93 32.24 -17.74 77.43
N GLU A 94 33.03 -18.81 77.55
CA GLU A 94 33.57 -19.54 76.40
C GLU A 94 32.48 -20.32 75.65
N SER A 95 31.54 -20.94 76.36
CA SER A 95 30.37 -21.59 75.74
C SER A 95 29.48 -20.58 74.99
N ALA A 96 29.37 -19.34 75.47
CA ALA A 96 28.68 -18.27 74.76
C ALA A 96 29.46 -17.82 73.51
N ALA A 97 30.78 -17.59 73.64
CA ALA A 97 31.65 -17.19 72.54
C ALA A 97 31.74 -18.25 71.42
N THR A 98 31.79 -19.55 71.78
CA THR A 98 31.76 -20.66 70.82
C THR A 98 30.42 -20.76 70.09
N SER A 99 29.31 -20.46 70.78
CA SER A 99 27.99 -20.36 70.14
C SER A 99 27.90 -19.18 69.18
N GLU A 100 28.43 -18.01 69.54
CA GLU A 100 28.51 -16.83 68.66
C GLU A 100 29.38 -17.09 67.43
N LEU A 101 30.51 -17.79 67.59
CA LEU A 101 31.40 -18.17 66.49
C LEU A 101 30.74 -19.18 65.53
N ALA A 102 29.93 -20.10 66.08
CA ALA A 102 29.13 -21.01 65.27
C ALA A 102 28.05 -20.26 64.46
N LEU A 103 27.37 -19.28 65.08
CA LEU A 103 26.40 -18.42 64.42
C LEU A 103 27.04 -17.58 63.30
N ALA A 104 28.17 -16.91 63.56
CA ALA A 104 28.88 -16.13 62.55
C ALA A 104 29.37 -16.98 61.36
N ARG A 105 29.74 -18.25 61.61
CA ARG A 105 30.08 -19.20 60.52
C ARG A 105 28.87 -19.59 59.69
N THR A 106 27.71 -19.81 60.31
CA THR A 106 26.47 -20.08 59.57
C THR A 106 26.02 -18.86 58.76
N GLU A 107 26.09 -17.66 59.33
CA GLU A 107 25.78 -16.41 58.63
C GLU A 107 26.70 -16.20 57.43
N LEU A 108 28.01 -16.50 57.55
CA LEU A 108 28.94 -16.43 56.42
C LEU A 108 28.57 -17.39 55.28
N GLU A 109 28.15 -18.62 55.59
CA GLU A 109 27.73 -19.58 54.56
C GLU A 109 26.38 -19.21 53.95
N GLU A 110 25.48 -18.59 54.72
CA GLU A 110 24.21 -18.05 54.22
C GLU A 110 24.44 -16.88 53.25
N VAL A 111 25.27 -15.90 53.63
CA VAL A 111 25.63 -14.76 52.76
C VAL A 111 26.30 -15.24 51.46
N LYS A 112 27.17 -16.26 51.53
CA LYS A 112 27.76 -16.86 50.32
C LYS A 112 26.72 -17.56 49.45
N ALA A 113 25.79 -18.29 50.06
CA ALA A 113 24.72 -18.97 49.33
C ALA A 113 23.79 -17.95 48.64
N ASP A 114 23.45 -16.86 49.31
CA ASP A 114 22.64 -15.78 48.74
C ASP A 114 23.38 -15.03 47.64
N ALA A 115 24.68 -14.77 47.80
CA ALA A 115 25.51 -14.19 46.73
C ALA A 115 25.55 -15.08 45.47
N LEU A 116 25.61 -16.40 45.64
CA LEU A 116 25.56 -17.36 44.53
C LEU A 116 24.18 -17.41 43.86
N ARG A 117 23.09 -17.30 44.64
CA ARG A 117 21.72 -17.20 44.09
C ARG A 117 21.56 -15.93 43.27
N HIS A 118 21.95 -14.78 43.82
CA HIS A 118 21.93 -13.50 43.11
C HIS A 118 22.79 -13.54 41.83
N ALA A 119 23.97 -14.16 41.87
CA ALA A 119 24.81 -14.31 40.69
C ALA A 119 24.13 -15.14 39.57
N ALA A 120 23.43 -16.22 39.94
CA ALA A 120 22.68 -17.03 38.99
C ALA A 120 21.45 -16.31 38.42
N GLU A 121 20.74 -15.51 39.23
CA GLU A 121 19.63 -14.68 38.78
C GLU A 121 20.10 -13.61 37.77
N LEU A 122 21.24 -12.98 38.02
CA LEU A 122 21.86 -12.01 37.11
C LEU A 122 22.30 -12.64 35.78
N GLU A 123 22.84 -13.85 35.82
CA GLU A 123 23.23 -14.57 34.60
C GLU A 123 22.00 -14.96 33.77
N ASN A 124 20.90 -15.35 34.41
CA ASN A 124 19.63 -15.59 33.74
C ASN A 124 19.04 -14.30 33.13
N LEU A 125 18.99 -13.21 33.89
CA LEU A 125 18.53 -11.90 33.39
C LEU A 125 19.34 -11.46 32.17
N LYS A 126 20.67 -11.56 32.23
CA LYS A 126 21.55 -11.24 31.09
C LYS A 126 21.23 -12.08 29.86
N ARG A 127 21.01 -13.38 30.05
CA ARG A 127 20.64 -14.31 28.97
C ARG A 127 19.29 -13.93 28.35
N GLU A 128 18.31 -13.58 29.17
CA GLU A 128 17.00 -13.11 28.70
C GLU A 128 17.10 -11.79 27.93
N THR A 129 17.93 -10.85 28.39
CA THR A 129 18.22 -9.59 27.67
C THR A 129 18.89 -9.85 26.32
N ASP A 130 19.90 -10.73 26.26
CA ASP A 130 20.59 -11.07 25.01
C ASP A 130 19.64 -11.74 24.00
N GLU A 131 18.76 -12.64 24.47
CA GLU A 131 17.70 -13.24 23.63
C GLU A 131 16.70 -12.19 23.14
N ALA A 132 16.32 -11.25 24.00
CA ALA A 132 15.42 -10.15 23.63
C ALA A 132 16.05 -9.22 22.58
N HIS A 133 17.36 -8.93 22.68
CA HIS A 133 18.10 -8.14 21.69
C HIS A 133 18.19 -8.86 20.34
N GLN A 134 18.53 -10.15 20.32
CA GLN A 134 18.55 -10.92 19.06
C GLN A 134 17.18 -10.95 18.37
N GLN A 135 16.09 -11.04 19.13
CA GLN A 135 14.74 -10.98 18.59
C GLN A 135 14.40 -9.61 18.00
N THR A 136 14.81 -8.52 18.65
CA THR A 136 14.59 -7.16 18.12
C THR A 136 15.43 -6.88 16.89
N ASP A 137 16.70 -7.30 16.86
CA ASP A 137 17.57 -7.16 15.68
C ASP A 137 16.98 -7.90 14.48
N SER A 138 16.53 -9.15 14.68
CA SER A 138 15.87 -9.93 13.63
C SER A 138 14.58 -9.27 13.13
N ARG A 139 13.86 -8.57 14.02
CA ARG A 139 12.64 -7.82 13.68
C ARG A 139 12.98 -6.55 12.89
N ILE A 140 14.06 -5.84 13.23
CA ILE A 140 14.56 -4.70 12.45
C ILE A 140 14.94 -5.15 11.05
N ASP A 141 15.78 -6.17 10.91
CA ASP A 141 16.20 -6.68 9.60
C ASP A 141 14.98 -7.02 8.72
N GLY A 142 13.97 -7.66 9.32
CA GLY A 142 12.70 -7.96 8.65
C GLY A 142 11.92 -6.71 8.22
N LEU A 143 11.86 -5.68 9.07
CA LEU A 143 11.19 -4.42 8.77
C LEU A 143 11.93 -3.60 7.71
N GLU A 144 13.26 -3.58 7.73
CA GLU A 144 14.09 -2.89 6.71
C GLU A 144 13.91 -3.52 5.33
N VAL A 145 13.91 -4.86 5.24
CA VAL A 145 13.64 -5.57 3.99
C VAL A 145 12.22 -5.31 3.49
N ALA A 146 11.23 -5.32 4.39
CA ALA A 146 9.85 -5.00 4.04
C ALA A 146 9.71 -3.55 3.54
N LEU A 147 10.40 -2.60 4.18
CA LEU A 147 10.43 -1.19 3.79
C LEU A 147 11.03 -1.02 2.39
N ALA A 148 12.18 -1.64 2.11
CA ALA A 148 12.83 -1.59 0.81
C ALA A 148 11.91 -2.16 -0.29
N THR A 149 11.29 -3.31 -0.04
CA THR A 149 10.35 -3.95 -0.97
C THR A 149 9.14 -3.05 -1.25
N ALA A 150 8.59 -2.41 -0.22
CA ALA A 150 7.46 -1.50 -0.36
C ALA A 150 7.83 -0.22 -1.12
N GLN A 151 9.06 0.30 -0.95
CA GLN A 151 9.55 1.45 -1.72
C GLN A 151 9.72 1.13 -3.20
N ASP A 152 10.22 -0.06 -3.53
CA ASP A 152 10.33 -0.49 -4.93
C ASP A 152 8.95 -0.69 -5.57
N ALA A 153 7.97 -1.20 -4.81
CA ALA A 153 6.58 -1.30 -5.25
C ALA A 153 5.94 0.09 -5.48
N GLU A 154 6.21 1.08 -4.62
CA GLU A 154 5.75 2.47 -4.77
C GLU A 154 6.34 3.10 -6.05
N ARG A 155 7.66 2.98 -6.28
CA ARG A 155 8.31 3.46 -7.50
C ARG A 155 7.73 2.81 -8.76
N ALA A 156 7.49 1.50 -8.72
CA ALA A 156 6.86 0.79 -9.83
C ALA A 156 5.42 1.25 -10.08
N SER A 157 4.68 1.57 -9.02
CA SER A 157 3.33 2.13 -9.13
C SER A 157 3.34 3.52 -9.75
N GLN A 158 4.26 4.39 -9.33
CA GLN A 158 4.46 5.74 -9.88
C GLN A 158 4.80 5.72 -11.36
N ALA A 159 5.78 4.89 -11.77
CA ALA A 159 6.12 4.72 -13.18
C ALA A 159 4.91 4.27 -14.01
N ARG A 160 4.06 3.40 -13.47
CA ARG A 160 2.84 2.94 -14.15
C ARG A 160 1.78 4.02 -14.26
N ILE A 161 1.68 4.92 -13.28
CA ILE A 161 0.80 6.10 -13.34
C ILE A 161 1.27 7.03 -14.45
N GLU A 162 2.57 7.33 -14.52
CA GLU A 162 3.15 8.15 -15.59
C GLU A 162 2.88 7.56 -16.99
N ASP A 163 3.05 6.24 -17.16
CA ASP A 163 2.76 5.54 -18.42
C ASP A 163 1.26 5.61 -18.80
N LEU A 164 0.37 5.48 -17.82
CA LEU A 164 -1.09 5.60 -18.02
C LEU A 164 -1.47 7.03 -18.40
N GLU A 165 -0.90 8.04 -17.75
CA GLU A 165 -1.11 9.45 -18.09
C GLU A 165 -0.61 9.78 -19.50
N ALA A 166 0.54 9.26 -19.91
CA ALA A 166 1.07 9.44 -21.25
C ALA A 166 0.15 8.78 -22.30
N SER A 167 -0.33 7.57 -22.01
CA SER A 167 -1.28 6.84 -22.87
C SER A 167 -2.61 7.59 -22.99
N LEU A 168 -3.09 8.17 -21.88
CA LEU A 168 -4.30 8.98 -21.83
C LEU A 168 -4.16 10.25 -22.68
N ALA A 169 -3.03 10.94 -22.58
CA ALA A 169 -2.73 12.13 -23.38
C ALA A 169 -2.70 11.79 -24.88
N ALA A 170 -2.07 10.67 -25.26
CA ALA A 170 -2.02 10.21 -26.65
C ALA A 170 -3.42 9.89 -27.21
N GLU A 171 -4.27 9.18 -26.46
CA GLU A 171 -5.64 8.88 -26.89
C GLU A 171 -6.53 10.12 -26.96
N ARG A 172 -6.39 11.07 -26.01
CA ARG A 172 -7.03 12.39 -26.11
C ARG A 172 -6.60 13.15 -27.36
N GLY A 173 -5.32 13.06 -27.73
CA GLY A 173 -4.81 13.59 -29.00
C GLY A 173 -5.48 12.97 -30.22
N LYS A 174 -5.62 11.64 -30.26
CA LYS A 174 -6.35 10.94 -31.34
C LYS A 174 -7.82 11.35 -31.42
N GLY A 175 -8.50 11.43 -30.27
CA GLY A 175 -9.89 11.88 -30.18
C GLY A 175 -10.09 13.32 -30.67
N ALA A 176 -9.16 14.22 -30.34
CA ALA A 176 -9.16 15.60 -30.83
C ALA A 176 -8.94 15.67 -32.35
N ALA A 177 -7.97 14.91 -32.88
CA ALA A 177 -7.72 14.82 -34.31
C ALA A 177 -8.94 14.27 -35.07
N ALA A 178 -9.57 13.21 -34.54
CA ALA A 178 -10.80 12.66 -35.12
C ALA A 178 -11.96 13.68 -35.08
N THR A 179 -12.06 14.49 -34.03
CA THR A 179 -13.07 15.55 -33.93
C THR A 179 -12.86 16.64 -35.00
N LEU A 180 -11.62 17.07 -35.22
CA LEU A 180 -11.28 18.02 -36.29
C LEU A 180 -11.53 17.43 -37.68
N ALA A 181 -11.11 16.19 -37.91
CA ALA A 181 -11.36 15.48 -39.17
C ALA A 181 -12.87 15.38 -39.47
N LEU A 182 -13.67 15.09 -38.46
CA LEU A 182 -15.13 14.98 -38.56
C LEU A 182 -15.80 16.33 -38.87
N ALA A 183 -15.33 17.42 -38.26
CA ALA A 183 -15.78 18.76 -38.61
C ALA A 183 -15.43 19.12 -40.05
N GLY A 184 -14.20 18.84 -40.48
CA GLY A 184 -13.74 19.07 -41.84
C GLY A 184 -14.52 18.26 -42.88
N ALA A 185 -14.77 16.97 -42.61
CA ALA A 185 -15.57 16.10 -43.48
C ALA A 185 -17.03 16.57 -43.61
N ARG A 186 -17.64 17.04 -42.51
CA ARG A 186 -19.00 17.61 -42.54
C ARG A 186 -19.09 18.87 -43.40
N GLU A 187 -18.12 19.78 -43.27
CA GLU A 187 -18.10 20.99 -44.10
C GLU A 187 -17.85 20.67 -45.58
N LYS A 188 -16.95 19.71 -45.89
CA LYS A 188 -16.78 19.22 -47.27
C LYS A 188 -18.07 18.65 -47.82
N LEU A 189 -18.76 17.79 -47.06
CA LEU A 189 -20.02 17.19 -47.48
C LEU A 189 -21.09 18.25 -47.73
N LYS A 190 -21.23 19.22 -46.83
CA LYS A 190 -22.15 20.36 -46.99
C LYS A 190 -21.82 21.20 -48.23
N HIS A 191 -20.53 21.41 -48.52
CA HIS A 191 -20.11 22.14 -49.71
C HIS A 191 -20.48 21.39 -51.00
N ILE A 192 -20.17 20.10 -51.08
CA ILE A 192 -20.52 19.26 -52.23
C ILE A 192 -22.04 19.17 -52.40
N GLU A 193 -22.81 19.00 -51.32
CA GLU A 193 -24.28 19.02 -51.39
C GLU A 193 -24.81 20.34 -51.94
N ALA A 194 -24.22 21.47 -51.55
CA ALA A 194 -24.58 22.79 -52.09
C ALA A 194 -24.18 22.95 -53.57
N GLU A 195 -23.03 22.44 -53.99
CA GLU A 195 -22.61 22.42 -55.39
C GLU A 195 -23.51 21.53 -56.25
N VAL A 196 -23.94 20.37 -55.74
CA VAL A 196 -24.90 19.48 -56.40
C VAL A 196 -26.22 20.18 -56.66
N GLU A 197 -26.80 20.86 -55.66
CA GLU A 197 -28.05 21.59 -55.87
C GLU A 197 -27.89 22.77 -56.83
N ARG A 198 -26.74 23.46 -56.82
CA ARG A 198 -26.45 24.50 -57.84
C ARG A 198 -26.38 23.90 -59.25
N HIS A 199 -25.58 22.86 -59.44
CA HIS A 199 -25.44 22.20 -60.75
C HIS A 199 -26.76 21.63 -61.24
N LYS A 200 -27.59 21.10 -60.34
CA LYS A 200 -28.94 20.64 -60.68
C LYS A 200 -29.83 21.79 -61.16
N HIS A 201 -29.82 22.94 -60.49
CA HIS A 201 -30.58 24.10 -60.93
C HIS A 201 -30.08 24.67 -62.27
N GLU A 202 -28.77 24.75 -62.46
CA GLU A 202 -28.15 25.18 -63.73
C GLU A 202 -28.51 24.22 -64.87
N ALA A 203 -28.41 22.91 -64.62
CA ALA A 203 -28.79 21.85 -65.55
C ALA A 203 -30.27 21.94 -65.97
N GLU A 204 -31.18 22.13 -65.01
CA GLU A 204 -32.60 22.28 -65.27
C GLU A 204 -32.92 23.54 -66.08
N ALA A 205 -32.24 24.66 -65.80
CA ALA A 205 -32.39 25.89 -66.55
C ALA A 205 -31.92 25.72 -68.01
N GLN A 206 -30.75 25.12 -68.21
CA GLN A 206 -30.20 24.86 -69.55
C GLN A 206 -31.00 23.85 -70.37
N ALA A 207 -31.62 22.86 -69.71
CA ALA A 207 -32.52 21.91 -70.36
C ALA A 207 -33.79 22.60 -70.86
N ARG A 208 -34.40 23.48 -70.04
CA ARG A 208 -35.58 24.28 -70.45
C ARG A 208 -35.28 25.17 -71.65
N GLU A 209 -34.15 25.89 -71.62
CA GLU A 209 -33.72 26.75 -72.73
C GLU A 209 -33.54 25.94 -74.03
N ALA A 210 -32.91 24.77 -73.95
CA ALA A 210 -32.72 23.90 -75.11
C ALA A 210 -34.05 23.34 -75.66
N ASP A 211 -35.00 23.00 -74.78
CA ASP A 211 -36.33 22.55 -75.18
C ASP A 211 -37.16 23.68 -75.82
N GLU A 212 -37.08 24.90 -75.30
CA GLU A 212 -37.71 26.09 -75.88
C GLU A 212 -37.16 26.38 -77.28
N ALA A 213 -35.83 26.40 -77.45
CA ALA A 213 -35.19 26.57 -78.75
C ALA A 213 -35.60 25.47 -79.75
N ARG A 214 -35.70 24.23 -79.29
CA ARG A 214 -36.17 23.11 -80.11
C ARG A 214 -37.62 23.27 -80.53
N GLN A 215 -38.50 23.74 -79.63
CA GLN A 215 -39.91 24.01 -79.95
C GLN A 215 -40.03 25.13 -80.97
N GLN A 216 -39.26 26.21 -80.82
CA GLN A 216 -39.23 27.32 -81.77
C GLN A 216 -38.78 26.86 -83.16
N ALA A 217 -37.66 26.14 -83.26
CA ALA A 217 -37.17 25.61 -84.53
C ALA A 217 -38.17 24.63 -85.17
N THR A 218 -38.89 23.83 -84.37
CA THR A 218 -39.93 22.92 -84.89
C THR A 218 -41.13 23.70 -85.44
N ALA A 219 -41.57 24.74 -84.74
CA ALA A 219 -42.66 25.61 -85.20
C ALA A 219 -42.28 26.36 -86.50
N GLU A 220 -41.03 26.81 -86.61
CA GLU A 220 -40.52 27.46 -87.82
C GLU A 220 -40.44 26.50 -89.00
N ILE A 221 -39.97 25.26 -88.79
CA ILE A 221 -40.00 24.19 -89.80
C ILE A 221 -41.43 23.98 -90.31
N ASP A 222 -42.42 23.89 -89.42
CA ASP A 222 -43.80 23.64 -89.81
C ASP A 222 -44.43 24.83 -90.54
N ARG A 223 -44.07 26.06 -90.16
CA ARG A 223 -44.42 27.28 -90.90
C ARG A 223 -43.81 27.27 -92.31
N LEU A 224 -42.51 27.02 -92.43
CA LEU A 224 -41.81 26.99 -93.71
C LEU A 224 -42.31 25.86 -94.62
N LYS A 225 -42.74 24.71 -94.07
CA LYS A 225 -43.43 23.68 -94.87
C LYS A 225 -44.74 24.20 -95.48
N ALA A 226 -45.53 24.92 -94.70
CA ALA A 226 -46.79 25.50 -95.17
C ALA A 226 -46.52 26.54 -96.26
N ASP A 227 -45.58 27.47 -96.02
CA ASP A 227 -45.20 28.50 -96.99
C ASP A 227 -44.65 27.88 -98.29
N LEU A 228 -43.83 26.83 -98.19
CA LEU A 228 -43.36 26.06 -99.36
C LEU A 228 -44.48 25.37 -100.13
N ALA A 229 -45.51 24.86 -99.44
CA ALA A 229 -46.66 24.25 -100.11
C ALA A 229 -47.46 25.32 -100.87
N THR A 230 -47.76 26.45 -100.24
CA THR A 230 -48.47 27.58 -100.86
C THR A 230 -47.71 28.13 -102.08
N ALA A 231 -46.40 28.32 -101.96
CA ALA A 231 -45.59 28.83 -103.06
C ALA A 231 -45.51 27.81 -104.23
N ARG A 232 -45.50 26.50 -103.95
CA ARG A 232 -45.54 25.45 -105.00
C ARG A 232 -46.88 25.44 -105.73
N ASP A 233 -47.97 25.60 -105.00
CA ASP A 233 -49.30 25.65 -105.62
C ASP A 233 -49.47 26.92 -106.45
N SER A 234 -48.88 28.04 -106.02
CA SER A 234 -48.83 29.29 -106.81
C SER A 234 -47.99 29.14 -108.08
N GLU A 235 -46.81 28.51 -108.00
CA GLU A 235 -45.97 28.23 -109.18
C GLU A 235 -46.68 27.31 -110.19
N ARG A 236 -47.41 26.30 -109.70
CA ARG A 236 -48.25 25.43 -110.54
C ARG A 236 -49.39 26.19 -111.18
N ALA A 237 -50.07 27.06 -110.44
CA ALA A 237 -51.15 27.89 -110.98
C ALA A 237 -50.64 28.82 -112.08
N ALA A 238 -49.50 29.48 -111.86
CA ALA A 238 -48.85 30.30 -112.89
C ALA A 238 -48.46 29.46 -114.13
N GLN A 239 -47.97 28.23 -113.94
CA GLN A 239 -47.71 27.33 -115.07
C GLN A 239 -48.98 26.97 -115.84
N VAL A 240 -50.08 26.66 -115.16
CA VAL A 240 -51.36 26.33 -115.81
C VAL A 240 -51.84 27.51 -116.65
N LYS A 241 -51.77 28.74 -116.14
CA LYS A 241 -52.11 29.94 -116.91
C LYS A 241 -51.21 30.15 -118.13
N ILE A 242 -49.90 29.92 -117.98
CA ILE A 242 -48.97 29.96 -119.12
C ILE A 242 -49.42 28.96 -120.19
N ASP A 243 -49.71 27.72 -119.81
CA ASP A 243 -50.16 26.68 -120.74
C ASP A 243 -51.50 27.06 -121.42
N GLU A 244 -52.43 27.69 -120.69
CA GLU A 244 -53.71 28.19 -121.21
C GLU A 244 -53.51 29.34 -122.22
N VAL A 245 -52.72 30.36 -121.86
CA VAL A 245 -52.42 31.51 -122.74
C VAL A 245 -51.64 31.07 -123.98
N GLU A 246 -50.70 30.13 -123.86
CA GLU A 246 -49.99 29.54 -125.01
C GLU A 246 -50.95 28.82 -125.96
N ALA A 247 -51.92 28.07 -125.42
CA ALA A 247 -52.93 27.38 -126.22
C ALA A 247 -53.88 28.37 -126.92
N GLU A 248 -54.35 29.42 -126.23
CA GLU A 248 -55.16 30.49 -126.82
C GLU A 248 -54.39 31.23 -127.92
N LEU A 249 -53.12 31.59 -127.66
CA LEU A 249 -52.27 32.27 -128.63
C LEU A 249 -52.04 31.41 -129.88
N ALA A 250 -51.85 30.10 -129.71
CA ALA A 250 -51.71 29.17 -130.83
C ALA A 250 -53.02 29.08 -131.66
N ALA A 251 -54.18 29.02 -131.01
CA ALA A 251 -55.47 29.02 -131.67
C ALA A 251 -55.72 30.34 -132.42
N GLU A 252 -55.41 31.48 -131.81
CA GLU A 252 -55.58 32.81 -132.41
C GLU A 252 -54.64 33.00 -133.61
N ARG A 253 -53.37 32.58 -133.50
CA ARG A 253 -52.43 32.59 -134.64
C ARG A 253 -52.89 31.70 -135.79
N ALA A 254 -53.50 30.55 -135.49
CA ALA A 254 -54.07 29.67 -136.51
C ALA A 254 -55.28 30.33 -137.21
N GLY A 255 -56.18 30.95 -136.44
CA GLY A 255 -57.33 31.71 -136.98
C GLY A 255 -56.92 32.93 -137.80
N GLY A 256 -55.89 33.66 -137.36
CA GLY A 256 -55.30 34.75 -138.13
C GLY A 256 -54.63 34.30 -139.43
N ALA A 257 -54.00 33.11 -139.43
CA ALA A 257 -53.44 32.51 -140.64
C ALA A 257 -54.53 32.11 -141.65
N THR A 258 -55.64 31.54 -141.19
CA THR A 258 -56.79 31.23 -142.06
C THR A 258 -57.42 32.50 -142.61
N ALA A 259 -57.64 33.54 -141.78
CA ALA A 259 -58.16 34.82 -142.25
C ALA A 259 -57.20 35.49 -143.25
N SER A 260 -55.88 35.37 -143.06
CA SER A 260 -54.88 35.88 -144.00
C SER A 260 -54.92 35.15 -145.34
N GLN A 261 -55.16 33.85 -145.32
CA GLN A 261 -55.35 33.03 -146.52
C GLN A 261 -56.64 33.42 -147.25
N GLU A 262 -57.78 33.53 -146.53
CA GLU A 262 -59.05 34.00 -147.08
C GLU A 262 -58.93 35.40 -147.71
N ILE A 263 -58.20 36.33 -147.08
CA ILE A 263 -57.91 37.65 -147.67
C ILE A 263 -57.12 37.52 -148.97
N ALA A 264 -56.16 36.59 -149.06
CA ALA A 264 -55.36 36.39 -150.26
C ALA A 264 -56.21 35.81 -151.40
N GLU A 265 -57.03 34.80 -151.10
CA GLU A 265 -57.97 34.19 -152.04
C GLU A 265 -59.03 35.21 -152.51
N LEU A 266 -59.68 35.94 -151.61
CA LEU A 266 -60.66 36.99 -151.96
C LEU A 266 -60.04 38.16 -152.75
N ARG A 267 -58.78 38.51 -152.50
CA ARG A 267 -58.06 39.50 -153.32
C ARG A 267 -57.86 39.00 -154.74
N GLU A 268 -57.46 37.75 -154.90
CA GLU A 268 -57.27 37.13 -156.20
C GLU A 268 -58.60 37.05 -156.97
N GLU A 269 -59.68 36.61 -156.32
CA GLU A 269 -61.02 36.58 -156.91
C GLU A 269 -61.52 37.98 -157.29
N LEU A 270 -61.29 38.99 -156.44
CA LEU A 270 -61.64 40.37 -156.74
C LEU A 270 -60.83 40.91 -157.93
N GLU A 271 -59.52 40.65 -157.99
CA GLU A 271 -58.67 41.03 -159.12
C GLU A 271 -59.13 40.37 -160.43
N GLN A 272 -59.49 39.08 -160.38
CA GLN A 272 -60.06 38.37 -161.53
C GLN A 272 -61.41 38.96 -161.96
N SER A 273 -62.29 39.31 -161.01
CA SER A 273 -63.59 39.93 -161.28
C SER A 273 -63.45 41.32 -161.89
N ILE A 274 -62.54 42.16 -161.37
CA ILE A 274 -62.19 43.47 -161.94
C ILE A 274 -61.58 43.32 -163.34
N ALA A 275 -60.67 42.35 -163.53
CA ALA A 275 -60.07 42.09 -164.83
C ALA A 275 -61.13 41.63 -165.86
N ALA A 276 -62.08 40.81 -165.45
CA ALA A 276 -63.24 40.41 -166.26
C ALA A 276 -64.15 41.60 -166.58
N ASP A 277 -64.39 42.51 -165.62
CA ASP A 277 -65.14 43.76 -165.83
C ASP A 277 -64.44 44.63 -166.88
N ILE A 278 -63.14 44.89 -166.73
CA ILE A 278 -62.33 45.68 -167.68
C ILE A 278 -62.30 45.03 -169.07
N HIS A 279 -62.21 43.69 -169.15
CA HIS A 279 -62.21 42.98 -170.42
C HIS A 279 -63.57 43.10 -171.13
N ARG A 280 -64.69 42.98 -170.39
CA ARG A 280 -66.03 43.25 -170.95
C ARG A 280 -66.24 44.71 -171.31
N ASP A 281 -65.76 45.65 -170.51
CA ASP A 281 -65.84 47.08 -170.79
C ASP A 281 -65.14 47.44 -172.13
N ARG A 282 -64.11 46.66 -172.50
CA ARG A 282 -63.44 46.75 -173.81
C ARG A 282 -64.22 46.08 -174.95
N GLU A 283 -64.88 44.96 -174.71
CA GLU A 283 -65.70 44.23 -175.71
C GLU A 283 -67.09 44.89 -175.95
N ASP A 284 -67.65 45.55 -174.94
CA ASP A 284 -69.01 46.11 -174.94
C ASP A 284 -69.14 47.48 -175.61
N LYS A 285 -68.04 48.08 -176.11
CA LYS A 285 -68.12 49.20 -177.06
C LYS A 285 -68.92 48.84 -178.33
N ASP A 286 -69.12 47.54 -178.60
CA ASP A 286 -69.77 47.05 -179.81
C ASP A 286 -71.21 46.49 -179.62
N ARG A 287 -71.78 46.33 -178.38
CA ARG A 287 -73.13 45.74 -178.17
C ARG A 287 -73.88 46.24 -176.90
N ALA A 288 -74.71 47.26 -177.04
CA ALA A 288 -75.24 48.08 -175.92
C ALA A 288 -76.48 47.58 -175.12
N ARG A 289 -76.87 46.30 -175.11
CA ARG A 289 -78.04 45.85 -174.27
C ARG A 289 -77.85 44.57 -173.45
N GLU A 290 -77.05 43.60 -173.91
CA GLU A 290 -76.62 42.47 -173.06
C GLU A 290 -75.56 42.90 -172.02
N SER A 291 -74.89 44.01 -172.29
CA SER A 291 -73.88 44.67 -171.46
C SER A 291 -74.39 45.12 -170.08
N ASP A 292 -75.63 45.63 -169.96
CA ASP A 292 -76.08 46.26 -168.70
C ASP A 292 -76.41 45.25 -167.58
N GLU A 293 -77.02 44.11 -167.90
CA GLU A 293 -77.32 43.06 -166.90
C GLU A 293 -76.03 42.32 -166.46
N ALA A 294 -75.09 42.12 -167.39
CA ALA A 294 -73.80 41.50 -167.09
C ALA A 294 -72.91 42.43 -166.25
N ARG A 295 -72.90 43.73 -166.55
CA ARG A 295 -72.24 44.76 -165.73
C ARG A 295 -72.84 44.86 -164.34
N GLN A 296 -74.17 44.82 -164.22
CA GLN A 296 -74.82 44.80 -162.90
C GLN A 296 -74.39 43.58 -162.08
N ARG A 297 -74.31 42.39 -162.68
CA ARG A 297 -73.84 41.18 -161.98
C ARG A 297 -72.39 41.28 -161.53
N ILE A 298 -71.48 41.78 -162.38
CA ILE A 298 -70.08 41.96 -162.00
C ILE A 298 -69.95 43.05 -160.93
N THR A 299 -70.67 44.16 -161.05
CA THR A 299 -70.66 45.23 -160.05
C THR A 299 -71.14 44.71 -158.69
N THR A 300 -72.25 43.95 -158.65
CA THR A 300 -72.73 43.35 -157.40
C THR A 300 -71.74 42.32 -156.84
N GLU A 301 -70.99 41.62 -157.69
CA GLU A 301 -69.99 40.65 -157.26
C GLU A 301 -68.73 41.34 -156.73
N ILE A 302 -68.30 42.43 -157.36
CA ILE A 302 -67.22 43.31 -156.86
C ILE A 302 -67.64 43.90 -155.51
N ASP A 303 -68.87 44.38 -155.36
CA ASP A 303 -69.37 44.91 -154.09
C ASP A 303 -69.44 43.82 -153.00
N ARG A 304 -69.88 42.60 -153.36
CA ARG A 304 -69.90 41.43 -152.47
C ARG A 304 -68.49 41.05 -152.01
N LEU A 305 -67.57 40.84 -152.95
CA LEU A 305 -66.18 40.48 -152.66
C LEU A 305 -65.45 41.60 -151.89
N THR A 306 -65.76 42.87 -152.17
CA THR A 306 -65.21 44.00 -151.42
C THR A 306 -65.73 44.02 -149.98
N ALA A 307 -67.01 43.73 -149.75
CA ALA A 307 -67.58 43.60 -148.42
C ALA A 307 -66.96 42.41 -147.65
N GLU A 308 -66.87 41.24 -148.28
CA GLU A 308 -66.26 40.03 -147.70
C GLU A 308 -64.78 40.24 -147.36
N LEU A 309 -64.02 40.86 -148.25
CA LEU A 309 -62.63 41.20 -148.04
C LEU A 309 -62.44 42.26 -146.93
N THR A 310 -63.41 43.16 -146.74
CA THR A 310 -63.40 44.09 -145.61
C THR A 310 -63.64 43.36 -144.30
N THR A 311 -64.64 42.46 -144.25
CA THR A 311 -64.91 41.61 -143.09
C THR A 311 -63.73 40.71 -142.74
N ALA A 312 -63.10 40.05 -143.73
CA ALA A 312 -61.93 39.20 -143.51
C ALA A 312 -60.72 40.01 -143.02
N ARG A 313 -60.50 41.22 -143.55
CA ARG A 313 -59.44 42.13 -143.05
C ARG A 313 -59.69 42.59 -141.62
N ASP A 314 -60.93 42.90 -141.27
CA ASP A 314 -61.26 43.31 -139.91
C ASP A 314 -61.10 42.13 -138.95
N ALA A 315 -61.53 40.91 -139.33
CA ALA A 315 -61.29 39.69 -138.58
C ALA A 315 -59.78 39.39 -138.40
N GLY A 316 -58.98 39.55 -139.45
CA GLY A 316 -57.52 39.39 -139.39
C GLY A 316 -56.84 40.43 -138.51
N ARG A 317 -57.32 41.69 -138.50
CA ARG A 317 -56.83 42.74 -137.60
C ARG A 317 -57.20 42.47 -136.15
N THR A 318 -58.44 42.06 -135.88
CA THR A 318 -58.87 41.70 -134.52
C THR A 318 -58.08 40.50 -134.00
N SER A 319 -57.83 39.52 -134.87
CA SER A 319 -57.02 38.35 -134.52
C SER A 319 -55.56 38.72 -134.23
N HIS A 320 -54.97 39.58 -135.04
CA HIS A 320 -53.61 40.08 -134.80
C HIS A 320 -53.50 40.90 -133.50
N ALA A 321 -54.48 41.76 -133.22
CA ALA A 321 -54.51 42.54 -131.97
C ALA A 321 -54.66 41.62 -130.75
N ARG A 322 -55.54 40.61 -130.82
CA ARG A 322 -55.71 39.62 -129.74
C ARG A 322 -54.45 38.78 -129.53
N ALA A 323 -53.75 38.39 -130.59
CA ALA A 323 -52.47 37.70 -130.48
C ALA A 323 -51.39 38.55 -129.79
N GLN A 324 -51.33 39.87 -130.07
CA GLN A 324 -50.41 40.78 -129.38
C GLN A 324 -50.75 40.94 -127.89
N GLU A 325 -52.05 40.99 -127.54
CA GLU A 325 -52.49 40.99 -126.14
C GLU A 325 -52.08 39.71 -125.42
N LEU A 326 -52.31 38.55 -126.03
CA LEU A 326 -51.94 37.25 -125.49
C LEU A 326 -50.41 37.08 -125.37
N GLU A 327 -49.61 37.64 -126.29
CA GLU A 327 -48.15 37.69 -126.17
C GLU A 327 -47.68 38.52 -124.98
N ALA A 328 -48.35 39.65 -124.70
CA ALA A 328 -48.06 40.48 -123.54
C ALA A 328 -48.50 39.80 -122.23
N GLU A 329 -49.65 39.13 -122.22
CA GLU A 329 -50.15 38.34 -121.11
C GLU A 329 -49.22 37.16 -120.79
N LEU A 330 -48.75 36.44 -121.81
CA LEU A 330 -47.77 35.36 -121.67
C LEU A 330 -46.45 35.85 -121.07
N ALA A 331 -45.94 37.01 -121.52
CA ALA A 331 -44.74 37.61 -120.96
C ALA A 331 -44.91 37.98 -119.48
N ALA A 332 -46.08 38.52 -119.10
CA ALA A 332 -46.39 38.84 -117.71
C ALA A 332 -46.46 37.58 -116.85
N GLU A 333 -47.16 36.53 -117.29
CA GLU A 333 -47.28 35.26 -116.55
C GLU A 333 -45.92 34.55 -116.40
N HIS A 334 -45.03 34.61 -117.40
CA HIS A 334 -43.65 34.14 -117.25
C HIS A 334 -42.86 34.92 -116.19
N THR A 335 -43.04 36.24 -116.09
CA THR A 335 -42.39 37.04 -115.03
C THR A 335 -42.93 36.71 -113.64
N GLU A 336 -44.24 36.48 -113.52
CA GLU A 336 -44.88 36.07 -112.26
C GLU A 336 -44.41 34.68 -111.83
N LYS A 337 -44.33 33.72 -112.75
CA LYS A 337 -43.75 32.40 -112.49
C LYS A 337 -42.29 32.52 -112.04
N ALA A 338 -41.47 33.32 -112.73
CA ALA A 338 -40.06 33.50 -112.36
C ALA A 338 -39.89 34.12 -110.96
N ALA A 339 -40.73 35.09 -110.59
CA ALA A 339 -40.76 35.67 -109.25
C ALA A 339 -41.15 34.62 -108.19
N THR A 340 -42.13 33.77 -108.50
CA THR A 340 -42.58 32.69 -107.60
C THR A 340 -41.51 31.60 -107.44
N SER A 341 -40.78 31.25 -108.51
CA SER A 341 -39.66 30.30 -108.44
C SER A 341 -38.50 30.82 -107.59
N LEU A 342 -38.23 32.14 -107.58
CA LEU A 342 -37.24 32.75 -106.69
C LEU A 342 -37.67 32.64 -105.21
N ILE A 343 -38.92 32.97 -104.90
CA ILE A 343 -39.49 32.83 -103.54
C ILE A 343 -39.38 31.36 -103.08
N LEU A 344 -39.67 30.41 -103.97
CA LEU A 344 -39.53 28.98 -103.68
C LEU A 344 -38.09 28.55 -103.39
N ALA A 345 -37.10 29.14 -104.07
CA ALA A 345 -35.69 28.84 -103.82
C ALA A 345 -35.26 29.36 -102.44
N ASP A 346 -35.65 30.58 -102.07
CA ASP A 346 -35.35 31.17 -100.77
C ASP A 346 -36.04 30.39 -99.63
N LEU A 347 -37.33 30.08 -99.76
CA LEU A 347 -38.05 29.27 -98.77
C LEU A 347 -37.45 27.87 -98.60
N ARG A 348 -36.91 27.25 -99.65
CA ARG A 348 -36.24 25.94 -99.55
C ARG A 348 -34.95 26.05 -98.74
N LYS A 349 -34.17 27.11 -98.96
CA LYS A 349 -32.94 27.37 -98.22
C LYS A 349 -33.23 27.63 -96.74
N ASP A 350 -34.24 28.43 -96.44
CA ASP A 350 -34.65 28.72 -95.06
C ASP A 350 -35.16 27.43 -94.37
N PHE A 351 -35.91 26.59 -95.09
CA PHE A 351 -36.37 25.30 -94.57
C PHE A 351 -35.23 24.33 -94.27
N GLU A 352 -34.21 24.26 -95.12
CA GLU A 352 -33.01 23.45 -94.88
C GLU A 352 -32.20 23.98 -93.69
N HIS A 353 -32.11 25.30 -93.55
CA HIS A 353 -31.45 25.94 -92.42
C HIS A 353 -32.16 25.64 -91.11
N ALA A 354 -33.49 25.85 -91.04
CA ALA A 354 -34.29 25.55 -89.85
C ALA A 354 -34.22 24.06 -89.47
N GLN A 355 -34.17 23.15 -90.45
CA GLN A 355 -33.91 21.72 -90.19
C GLN A 355 -32.52 21.45 -89.60
N ALA A 356 -31.49 22.13 -90.09
CA ALA A 356 -30.15 22.00 -89.55
C ALA A 356 -30.07 22.51 -88.11
N GLU A 357 -30.71 23.66 -87.82
CA GLU A 357 -30.79 24.23 -86.47
C GLU A 357 -31.56 23.33 -85.50
N ALA A 358 -32.72 22.79 -85.89
CA ALA A 358 -33.47 21.85 -85.06
C ALA A 358 -32.65 20.58 -84.72
N ARG A 359 -31.87 20.06 -85.69
CA ARG A 359 -30.96 18.93 -85.45
C ARG A 359 -29.81 19.29 -84.52
N ARG A 360 -29.28 20.51 -84.62
CA ARG A 360 -28.23 21.03 -83.74
C ARG A 360 -28.74 21.15 -82.31
N HIS A 361 -29.86 21.82 -82.08
CA HIS A 361 -30.46 21.96 -80.75
C HIS A 361 -30.82 20.61 -80.12
N LYS A 362 -31.29 19.64 -80.92
CA LYS A 362 -31.51 18.27 -80.43
C LYS A 362 -30.22 17.62 -79.91
N ARG A 363 -29.11 17.72 -80.67
CA ARG A 363 -27.82 17.17 -80.24
C ARG A 363 -27.29 17.87 -78.99
N GLU A 364 -27.37 19.20 -78.96
CA GLU A 364 -26.95 20.00 -77.81
C GLU A 364 -27.75 19.65 -76.54
N SER A 365 -29.07 19.43 -76.66
CA SER A 365 -29.90 18.95 -75.55
C SER A 365 -29.49 17.54 -75.07
N GLU A 366 -29.26 16.61 -76.00
CA GLU A 366 -28.82 15.24 -75.66
C GLU A 366 -27.43 15.21 -75.01
N ASP A 367 -26.49 16.02 -75.48
CA ASP A 367 -25.14 16.10 -74.92
C ASP A 367 -25.14 16.75 -73.53
N ARG A 368 -25.94 17.82 -73.32
CA ARG A 368 -26.16 18.41 -71.98
C ARG A 368 -26.77 17.40 -71.02
N ALA A 369 -27.78 16.63 -71.44
CA ALA A 369 -28.39 15.60 -70.60
C ALA A 369 -27.36 14.54 -70.14
N ARG A 370 -26.49 14.09 -71.04
CA ARG A 370 -25.40 13.15 -70.71
C ARG A 370 -24.39 13.76 -69.74
N GLU A 371 -24.05 15.03 -69.90
CA GLU A 371 -23.12 15.73 -69.00
C GLU A 371 -23.70 15.85 -67.59
N ILE A 372 -24.99 16.23 -67.48
CA ILE A 372 -25.71 16.30 -66.20
C ILE A 372 -25.70 14.95 -65.49
N ASP A 373 -25.97 13.86 -66.21
CA ASP A 373 -25.96 12.52 -65.62
C ASP A 373 -24.56 12.09 -65.16
N ARG A 374 -23.49 12.42 -65.91
CA ARG A 374 -22.11 12.15 -65.46
C ARG A 374 -21.77 12.93 -64.19
N THR A 375 -22.07 14.23 -64.15
CA THR A 375 -21.81 15.07 -62.97
C THR A 375 -22.59 14.57 -61.76
N ARG A 376 -23.86 14.16 -61.95
CA ARG A 376 -24.65 13.52 -60.88
C ARG A 376 -24.03 12.22 -60.39
N GLN A 377 -23.55 11.36 -61.27
CA GLN A 377 -22.90 10.10 -60.87
C GLN A 377 -21.60 10.36 -60.08
N GLN A 378 -20.75 11.27 -60.58
CA GLN A 378 -19.51 11.66 -59.90
C GLN A 378 -19.78 12.24 -58.51
N THR A 379 -20.64 13.25 -58.42
CA THR A 379 -20.99 13.87 -57.13
C THR A 379 -21.66 12.90 -56.16
N THR A 380 -22.53 11.99 -56.64
CA THR A 380 -23.11 10.93 -55.79
C THR A 380 -22.01 10.04 -55.21
N SER A 381 -21.05 9.62 -56.03
CA SER A 381 -19.93 8.79 -55.58
C SER A 381 -19.03 9.51 -54.57
N GLU A 382 -18.81 10.82 -54.73
CA GLU A 382 -18.06 11.65 -53.78
C GLU A 382 -18.80 11.81 -52.45
N ILE A 383 -20.12 12.05 -52.48
CA ILE A 383 -20.95 12.11 -51.28
C ILE A 383 -20.91 10.78 -50.53
N ASP A 384 -21.06 9.66 -51.24
CA ASP A 384 -21.01 8.33 -50.62
C ASP A 384 -19.63 8.03 -50.02
N GLY A 385 -18.55 8.43 -50.71
CA GLY A 385 -17.18 8.37 -50.20
C GLY A 385 -16.99 9.18 -48.91
N LEU A 386 -17.45 10.43 -48.90
CA LEU A 386 -17.39 11.28 -47.70
C LEU A 386 -18.25 10.75 -46.55
N LYS A 387 -19.43 10.16 -46.83
CA LYS A 387 -20.26 9.52 -45.80
C LYS A 387 -19.55 8.29 -45.20
N ALA A 388 -18.86 7.51 -46.02
CA ALA A 388 -18.05 6.39 -45.53
C ALA A 388 -16.89 6.89 -44.66
N GLU A 389 -16.14 7.89 -45.11
CA GLU A 389 -15.08 8.53 -44.31
C GLU A 389 -15.61 9.08 -42.99
N LEU A 390 -16.75 9.78 -43.02
CA LEU A 390 -17.42 10.30 -41.81
C LEU A 390 -17.74 9.18 -40.82
N THR A 391 -18.19 8.03 -41.31
CA THR A 391 -18.53 6.87 -40.48
C THR A 391 -17.28 6.30 -39.81
N VAL A 392 -16.19 6.09 -40.57
CA VAL A 392 -14.92 5.60 -40.03
C VAL A 392 -14.33 6.56 -38.98
N VAL A 393 -14.39 7.87 -39.23
CA VAL A 393 -13.90 8.87 -38.27
C VAL A 393 -14.78 8.90 -37.02
N GLN A 394 -16.10 8.73 -37.15
CA GLN A 394 -17.00 8.61 -36.00
C GLN A 394 -16.70 7.38 -35.14
N GLU A 395 -16.46 6.24 -35.77
CA GLU A 395 -16.07 5.01 -35.08
C GLU A 395 -14.72 5.16 -34.38
N THR A 396 -13.74 5.77 -35.05
CA THR A 396 -12.43 6.08 -34.46
C THR A 396 -12.58 6.99 -33.23
N ARG A 397 -13.41 8.04 -33.31
CA ARG A 397 -13.70 8.92 -32.18
C ARG A 397 -14.35 8.17 -31.02
N ARG A 398 -15.33 7.29 -31.29
CA ARG A 398 -15.99 6.47 -30.27
C ARG A 398 -15.01 5.49 -29.62
N ALA A 399 -14.15 4.85 -30.42
CA ALA A 399 -13.14 3.93 -29.92
C ALA A 399 -12.14 4.64 -29.01
N SER A 400 -11.62 5.82 -29.41
CA SER A 400 -10.77 6.62 -28.55
C SER A 400 -11.48 7.08 -27.27
N GLN A 401 -12.77 7.43 -27.34
CA GLN A 401 -13.55 7.81 -26.15
C GLN A 401 -13.65 6.65 -25.15
N ILE A 402 -14.01 5.46 -25.62
CA ILE A 402 -14.07 4.24 -24.78
C ILE A 402 -12.70 3.96 -24.17
N ARG A 403 -11.62 4.09 -24.96
CA ARG A 403 -10.27 3.83 -24.47
C ARG A 403 -9.82 4.86 -23.43
N ILE A 404 -10.21 6.13 -23.58
CA ILE A 404 -9.97 7.17 -22.58
C ILE A 404 -10.67 6.81 -21.27
N GLU A 405 -11.95 6.44 -21.31
CA GLU A 405 -12.70 6.03 -20.12
C GLU A 405 -12.09 4.80 -19.42
N GLU A 406 -11.61 3.82 -20.20
CA GLU A 406 -10.90 2.65 -19.67
C GLU A 406 -9.57 3.04 -19.00
N LEU A 407 -8.78 3.90 -19.64
CA LEU A 407 -7.51 4.38 -19.11
C LEU A 407 -7.70 5.27 -17.87
N GLU A 408 -8.74 6.09 -17.81
CA GLU A 408 -9.11 6.87 -16.62
C GLU A 408 -9.47 5.96 -15.45
N ALA A 409 -10.24 4.90 -15.70
CA ALA A 409 -10.56 3.91 -14.67
C ALA A 409 -9.30 3.18 -14.16
N GLN A 410 -8.39 2.80 -15.07
CA GLN A 410 -7.11 2.19 -14.70
C GLN A 410 -6.23 3.16 -13.90
N LEU A 411 -6.19 4.44 -14.28
CA LEU A 411 -5.43 5.47 -13.57
C LEU A 411 -5.95 5.67 -12.14
N ILE A 412 -7.28 5.77 -11.96
CA ILE A 412 -7.90 5.89 -10.64
C ILE A 412 -7.57 4.67 -9.78
N ALA A 413 -7.69 3.46 -10.33
CA ALA A 413 -7.36 2.24 -9.60
C ALA A 413 -5.87 2.19 -9.21
N GLN A 414 -4.97 2.64 -10.10
CA GLN A 414 -3.54 2.67 -9.83
C GLN A 414 -3.16 3.72 -8.79
N GLN A 415 -3.78 4.90 -8.82
CA GLN A 415 -3.61 5.94 -7.81
C GLN A 415 -4.11 5.48 -6.43
N ALA A 416 -5.20 4.72 -6.38
CA ALA A 416 -5.67 4.11 -5.13
C ALA A 416 -4.67 3.07 -4.59
N ASN A 417 -4.05 2.27 -5.47
CA ASN A 417 -3.00 1.33 -5.09
C ASN A 417 -1.74 2.06 -4.58
N GLU A 418 -1.34 3.17 -5.21
CA GLU A 418 -0.23 4.00 -4.73
C GLU A 418 -0.52 4.61 -3.35
N ALA A 419 -1.74 5.11 -3.13
CA ALA A 419 -2.15 5.63 -1.82
C ALA A 419 -2.11 4.53 -0.74
N ALA A 420 -2.56 3.31 -1.06
CA ALA A 420 -2.47 2.17 -0.16
C ALA A 420 -1.01 1.76 0.12
N ALA A 421 -0.14 1.76 -0.89
CA ALA A 421 1.29 1.49 -0.73
C ALA A 421 1.99 2.56 0.12
N SER A 422 1.65 3.84 -0.09
CA SER A 422 2.16 4.96 0.71
C SER A 422 1.76 4.84 2.19
N LEU A 423 0.51 4.43 2.45
CA LEU A 423 0.04 4.16 3.81
C LEU A 423 0.81 2.99 4.44
N ALA A 424 0.97 1.88 3.73
CA ALA A 424 1.74 0.72 4.21
C ALA A 424 3.21 1.07 4.50
N LEU A 425 3.83 1.92 3.67
CA LEU A 425 5.16 2.46 3.92
C LEU A 425 5.22 3.30 5.20
N SER A 426 4.23 4.14 5.43
CA SER A 426 4.16 4.94 6.66
C SER A 426 4.03 4.05 7.90
N GLU A 427 3.19 3.01 7.85
CA GLU A 427 3.03 2.04 8.94
C GLU A 427 4.31 1.23 9.20
N LEU A 428 5.04 0.85 8.14
CA LEU A 428 6.32 0.17 8.28
C LEU A 428 7.39 1.09 8.90
N ARG A 429 7.44 2.36 8.51
CA ARG A 429 8.35 3.35 9.13
C ARG A 429 8.03 3.56 10.60
N GLU A 430 6.75 3.69 10.95
CA GLU A 430 6.32 3.83 12.34
C GLU A 430 6.68 2.59 13.17
N LYS A 431 6.46 1.38 12.64
CA LYS A 431 6.86 0.14 13.32
C LYS A 431 8.37 0.04 13.50
N LEU A 432 9.15 0.48 12.52
CA LEU A 432 10.61 0.50 12.63
C LEU A 432 11.04 1.45 13.75
N GLU A 433 10.53 2.69 13.75
CA GLU A 433 10.82 3.69 14.79
C GLU A 433 10.40 3.20 16.18
N GLN A 434 9.22 2.58 16.32
CA GLN A 434 8.79 1.95 17.58
C GLN A 434 9.74 0.84 18.04
N THR A 435 10.25 0.03 17.11
CA THR A 435 11.18 -1.07 17.43
C THR A 435 12.55 -0.52 17.86
N GLU A 436 13.03 0.55 17.21
CA GLU A 436 14.25 1.26 17.59
C GLU A 436 14.13 1.88 18.99
N VAL A 437 12.97 2.45 19.34
CA VAL A 437 12.70 2.95 20.70
C VAL A 437 12.64 1.82 21.73
N GLU A 438 11.99 0.69 21.41
CA GLU A 438 11.98 -0.51 22.27
C GLU A 438 13.40 -1.01 22.57
N ILE A 439 14.30 -0.99 21.58
CA ILE A 439 15.71 -1.33 21.79
C ILE A 439 16.39 -0.33 22.72
N GLY A 440 16.22 0.97 22.48
CA GLY A 440 16.83 2.00 23.33
C GLY A 440 16.43 1.88 24.79
N LEU A 441 15.17 1.50 25.08
CA LEU A 441 14.69 1.23 26.43
C LEU A 441 15.31 -0.05 27.03
N ARG A 442 15.33 -1.16 26.27
CA ARG A 442 15.95 -2.42 26.73
C ARG A 442 17.44 -2.29 26.98
N GLU A 443 18.15 -1.52 26.16
CA GLU A 443 19.56 -1.21 26.38
C GLU A 443 19.78 -0.40 27.66
N GLU A 444 18.85 0.45 28.06
CA GLU A 444 18.93 1.16 29.34
C GLU A 444 18.62 0.22 30.50
N GLU A 445 17.55 -0.58 30.43
CA GLU A 445 17.22 -1.61 31.43
C GLU A 445 18.41 -2.56 31.65
N ALA A 446 19.08 -2.99 30.57
CA ALA A 446 20.27 -3.83 30.64
C ALA A 446 21.43 -3.18 31.41
N LYS A 447 21.64 -1.86 31.21
CA LYS A 447 22.68 -1.10 31.93
C LYS A 447 22.34 -0.94 33.40
N ASP A 448 21.06 -0.74 33.72
CA ASP A 448 20.60 -0.65 35.11
C ASP A 448 20.76 -1.99 35.83
N TYR A 449 20.41 -3.11 35.19
CA TYR A 449 20.66 -4.45 35.75
C TYR A 449 22.15 -4.74 35.94
N GLU A 450 23.02 -4.32 35.00
CA GLU A 450 24.47 -4.49 35.15
C GLU A 450 25.03 -3.64 36.31
N ARG A 451 24.47 -2.46 36.55
CA ARG A 451 24.83 -1.61 37.68
C ARG A 451 24.40 -2.22 39.02
N GLU A 452 23.15 -2.67 39.12
CA GLU A 452 22.61 -3.33 40.31
C GLU A 452 23.37 -4.63 40.63
N ALA A 453 23.79 -5.36 39.59
CA ALA A 453 24.64 -6.53 39.70
C ALA A 453 25.99 -6.23 40.36
N ASP A 454 26.66 -5.17 39.89
CA ASP A 454 27.96 -4.78 40.42
C ASP A 454 27.86 -4.24 41.85
N GLU A 455 26.80 -3.50 42.17
CA GLU A 455 26.50 -3.04 43.54
C GLU A 455 26.26 -4.22 44.49
N ALA A 456 25.40 -5.18 44.11
CA ALA A 456 25.12 -6.37 44.92
C ALA A 456 26.36 -7.25 45.12
N ARG A 457 27.20 -7.40 44.09
CA ARG A 457 28.50 -8.09 44.21
C ARG A 457 29.41 -7.38 45.20
N GLN A 458 29.52 -6.05 45.12
CA GLN A 458 30.37 -5.27 46.00
C GLN A 458 29.89 -5.36 47.46
N GLU A 459 28.59 -5.28 47.69
CA GLU A 459 28.00 -5.43 49.02
C GLU A 459 28.25 -6.83 49.61
N ALA A 460 27.97 -7.89 48.85
CA ALA A 460 28.23 -9.27 49.27
C ALA A 460 29.72 -9.50 49.59
N THR A 461 30.63 -8.94 48.78
CA THR A 461 32.08 -9.05 49.03
C THR A 461 32.45 -8.37 50.35
N THR A 462 31.87 -7.19 50.61
CA THR A 462 32.11 -6.42 51.83
C THR A 462 31.59 -7.15 53.08
N GLN A 463 30.38 -7.73 53.01
CA GLN A 463 29.80 -8.53 54.09
C GLN A 463 30.61 -9.81 54.36
N ILE A 464 31.04 -10.51 53.31
CA ILE A 464 31.90 -11.70 53.42
C ILE A 464 33.23 -11.35 54.11
N ASP A 465 33.86 -10.24 53.74
CA ASP A 465 35.14 -9.83 54.33
C ASP A 465 34.98 -9.36 55.79
N ALA A 466 33.88 -8.68 56.12
CA ALA A 466 33.54 -8.33 57.50
C ALA A 466 33.33 -9.58 58.38
N LEU A 467 32.51 -10.54 57.94
CA LEU A 467 32.26 -11.79 58.65
C LEU A 467 33.53 -12.65 58.78
N LYS A 468 34.39 -12.69 57.76
CA LYS A 468 35.71 -13.34 57.87
C LYS A 468 36.59 -12.69 58.93
N ALA A 469 36.61 -11.36 58.99
CA ALA A 469 37.37 -10.63 60.00
C ALA A 469 36.83 -10.91 61.41
N GLU A 470 35.51 -10.93 61.58
CA GLU A 470 34.84 -11.25 62.85
C GLU A 470 35.11 -12.69 63.29
N ILE A 471 34.96 -13.67 62.41
CA ILE A 471 35.31 -15.08 62.67
C ILE A 471 36.79 -15.21 63.04
N SER A 472 37.70 -14.51 62.35
CA SER A 472 39.12 -14.54 62.66
C SER A 472 39.41 -13.93 64.03
N GLY A 473 38.77 -12.82 64.38
CA GLY A 473 38.87 -12.19 65.70
C GLY A 473 38.34 -13.09 66.82
N ALA A 474 37.16 -13.68 66.61
CA ALA A 474 36.53 -14.61 67.54
C ALA A 474 37.37 -15.88 67.75
N GLN A 475 37.98 -16.45 66.70
CA GLN A 475 38.89 -17.59 66.83
C GLN A 475 40.15 -17.29 67.66
N ILE A 476 40.67 -16.07 67.56
CA ILE A 476 41.81 -15.64 68.37
C ILE A 476 41.38 -15.50 69.85
N ALA A 477 40.21 -14.93 70.09
CA ALA A 477 39.64 -14.78 71.44
C ALA A 477 39.28 -16.13 72.10
N ASP A 478 38.75 -17.07 71.32
CA ASP A 478 38.43 -18.44 71.72
C ASP A 478 39.68 -19.19 72.17
N ARG A 479 40.75 -19.17 71.35
CA ARG A 479 42.05 -19.77 71.73
C ARG A 479 42.67 -19.14 72.97
N ALA A 480 42.53 -17.82 73.14
CA ALA A 480 43.03 -17.14 74.33
C ALA A 480 42.22 -17.48 75.59
N SER A 481 40.90 -17.69 75.44
CA SER A 481 40.01 -18.10 76.53
C SER A 481 40.26 -19.54 76.95
N GLN A 482 40.40 -20.47 75.99
CA GLN A 482 40.77 -21.87 76.23
C GLN A 482 42.11 -21.98 76.96
N SER A 483 43.13 -21.23 76.51
CA SER A 483 44.44 -21.20 77.19
C SER A 483 44.35 -20.70 78.64
N LYS A 484 43.38 -19.84 78.96
CA LYS A 484 43.16 -19.32 80.31
C LYS A 484 42.38 -20.31 81.19
N ILE A 485 41.46 -21.07 80.59
CA ILE A 485 40.76 -22.18 81.26
C ILE A 485 41.74 -23.30 81.57
N ASP A 486 42.60 -23.70 80.62
CA ASP A 486 43.64 -24.71 80.84
C ASP A 486 44.56 -24.32 82.00
N LYS A 487 44.87 -23.02 82.14
CA LYS A 487 45.66 -22.50 83.26
C LYS A 487 44.90 -22.58 84.59
N LEU A 488 43.64 -22.14 84.63
CA LEU A 488 42.82 -22.23 85.84
C LEU A 488 42.55 -23.69 86.25
N GLU A 489 42.46 -24.62 85.29
CA GLU A 489 42.38 -26.07 85.58
C GLU A 489 43.65 -26.61 86.21
N ALA A 490 44.81 -26.13 85.76
CA ALA A 490 46.11 -26.47 86.35
C ALA A 490 46.24 -25.90 87.77
N ASP A 491 45.94 -24.60 87.97
CA ASP A 491 46.00 -23.92 89.27
C ASP A 491 45.02 -24.58 90.27
N LEU A 492 43.83 -24.98 89.82
CA LEU A 492 42.83 -25.69 90.63
C LEU A 492 43.20 -27.15 90.93
N ALA A 493 44.00 -27.79 90.07
CA ALA A 493 44.56 -29.11 90.36
C ALA A 493 45.67 -29.02 91.42
N GLU A 494 46.53 -28.01 91.33
CA GLU A 494 47.59 -27.71 92.30
C GLU A 494 47.01 -27.37 93.69
N ALA A 495 46.05 -26.44 93.77
CA ALA A 495 45.38 -26.09 95.02
C ALA A 495 44.64 -27.29 95.67
N ARG A 496 44.11 -28.24 94.87
CA ARG A 496 43.51 -29.49 95.39
C ARG A 496 44.55 -30.43 95.98
N GLU A 497 45.76 -30.43 95.45
CA GLU A 497 46.86 -31.25 95.95
C GLU A 497 47.45 -30.66 97.24
N GLU A 498 47.59 -29.33 97.30
CA GLU A 498 47.99 -28.59 98.51
C GLU A 498 46.97 -28.78 99.64
N LEU A 499 45.66 -28.65 99.37
CA LEU A 499 44.62 -28.92 100.38
C LEU A 499 44.72 -30.36 100.90
N ARG A 500 44.91 -31.36 100.03
CA ARG A 500 45.07 -32.76 100.49
C ARG A 500 46.30 -32.96 101.35
N SER A 501 47.39 -32.25 101.07
CA SER A 501 48.61 -32.30 101.87
C SER A 501 48.38 -31.68 103.25
N ALA A 502 47.75 -30.51 103.30
CA ALA A 502 47.40 -29.80 104.53
C ALA A 502 46.37 -30.58 105.38
N GLU A 503 45.38 -31.24 104.76
CA GLU A 503 44.44 -32.14 105.44
C GLU A 503 45.16 -33.37 106.05
N ALA A 504 46.15 -33.91 105.35
CA ALA A 504 46.96 -35.03 105.83
C ALA A 504 47.88 -34.63 107.01
N GLU A 505 48.40 -33.40 107.00
CA GLU A 505 49.18 -32.84 108.11
C GLU A 505 48.29 -32.51 109.31
N ALA A 506 47.13 -31.89 109.11
CA ALA A 506 46.15 -31.65 110.17
C ALA A 506 45.71 -32.95 110.86
N THR A 507 45.43 -34.01 110.10
CA THR A 507 45.08 -35.33 110.69
C THR A 507 46.25 -36.00 111.40
N ARG A 508 47.50 -35.69 111.04
CA ARG A 508 48.69 -36.14 111.75
C ARG A 508 48.87 -35.40 113.08
N TYR A 509 48.73 -34.08 113.08
CA TYR A 509 48.75 -33.26 114.30
C TYR A 509 47.61 -33.61 115.25
N GLU A 510 46.42 -33.90 114.73
CA GLU A 510 45.28 -34.36 115.52
C GLU A 510 45.57 -35.72 116.19
N ARG A 511 46.18 -36.68 115.47
CA ARG A 511 46.64 -37.95 116.06
C ARG A 511 47.71 -37.76 117.12
N ASP A 512 48.73 -36.96 116.85
CA ASP A 512 49.85 -36.75 117.77
C ASP A 512 49.38 -36.03 119.05
N ALA A 513 48.43 -35.09 118.92
CA ALA A 513 47.78 -34.44 120.05
C ALA A 513 46.91 -35.42 120.86
N GLU A 514 46.14 -36.29 120.21
CA GLU A 514 45.36 -37.34 120.88
C GLU A 514 46.25 -38.35 121.61
N GLU A 515 47.36 -38.78 120.99
CA GLU A 515 48.29 -39.76 121.53
C GLU A 515 49.03 -39.20 122.75
N ARG A 516 49.47 -37.94 122.71
CA ARG A 516 50.03 -37.26 123.89
C ARG A 516 49.00 -37.05 125.00
N THR A 517 47.75 -36.78 124.65
CA THR A 517 46.66 -36.69 125.64
C THR A 517 46.46 -38.05 126.34
N ARG A 518 46.53 -39.16 125.59
CA ARG A 518 46.50 -40.52 126.16
C ARG A 518 47.71 -40.82 127.05
N GLU A 519 48.92 -40.40 126.67
CA GLU A 519 50.11 -40.57 127.51
C GLU A 519 50.02 -39.78 128.83
N ILE A 520 49.49 -38.55 128.80
CA ILE A 520 49.28 -37.73 130.01
C ILE A 520 48.27 -38.42 130.94
N ASP A 521 47.18 -38.96 130.39
CA ASP A 521 46.17 -39.70 131.16
C ASP A 521 46.71 -41.02 131.73
N GLU A 522 47.61 -41.69 131.02
CA GLU A 522 48.27 -42.91 131.49
C GLU A 522 49.26 -42.62 132.64
N VAL A 523 50.03 -41.55 132.54
CA VAL A 523 50.88 -41.09 133.65
C VAL A 523 50.03 -40.72 134.86
N ARG A 524 48.96 -39.92 134.68
CA ARG A 524 48.02 -39.57 135.77
C ARG A 524 47.45 -40.80 136.48
N ARG A 525 47.10 -41.85 135.73
CA ARG A 525 46.65 -43.13 136.32
C ARG A 525 47.75 -43.83 137.11
N LYS A 526 48.98 -43.83 136.61
CA LYS A 526 50.14 -44.45 137.27
C LYS A 526 50.50 -43.74 138.58
N THR A 527 50.49 -42.41 138.59
CA THR A 527 50.72 -41.61 139.82
C THR A 527 49.60 -41.82 140.84
N THR A 528 48.35 -41.92 140.40
CA THR A 528 47.21 -42.23 141.29
C THR A 528 47.35 -43.61 141.91
N PHE A 529 47.85 -44.59 141.16
CA PHE A 529 48.07 -45.97 141.65
C PHE A 529 49.20 -46.04 142.68
N GLU A 530 50.33 -45.35 142.44
CA GLU A 530 51.46 -45.29 143.37
C GLU A 530 51.13 -44.56 144.68
N ILE A 531 50.34 -43.47 144.61
CA ILE A 531 49.83 -42.76 145.81
C ILE A 531 48.90 -43.65 146.64
N THR A 532 48.13 -44.53 146.00
CA THR A 532 47.19 -45.44 146.68
C THR A 532 47.90 -46.62 147.34
N ALA A 533 48.94 -47.16 146.70
CA ALA A 533 49.79 -48.22 147.27
C ALA A 533 50.57 -47.75 148.50
N LEU A 534 51.14 -46.53 148.46
CA LEU A 534 51.85 -45.92 149.58
C LEU A 534 50.94 -45.61 150.79
N LYS A 535 49.64 -45.39 150.58
CA LYS A 535 48.65 -45.26 151.67
C LYS A 535 48.28 -46.59 152.32
N ALA A 536 48.37 -47.71 151.60
CA ALA A 536 48.05 -49.04 152.11
C ALA A 536 49.16 -49.60 153.02
N ASP A 537 50.43 -49.38 152.67
CA ASP A 537 51.58 -49.80 153.48
C ASP A 537 51.67 -49.04 154.82
N LEU A 538 51.26 -47.76 154.83
CA LEU A 538 51.21 -46.93 156.04
C LEU A 538 50.12 -47.41 157.04
N ALA A 539 49.05 -48.03 156.56
CA ALA A 539 47.97 -48.56 157.40
C ALA A 539 48.32 -49.93 158.03
N ALA A 540 49.22 -50.71 157.42
CA ALA A 540 49.61 -52.04 157.90
C ALA A 540 50.64 -52.01 159.04
N ALA A 541 51.42 -50.93 159.18
CA ALA A 541 52.48 -50.80 160.18
C ALA A 541 51.99 -50.44 161.60
N SER A 542 50.72 -50.08 161.79
CA SER A 542 50.20 -49.60 163.09
C SER A 542 49.61 -50.68 164.02
N PHE A 543 49.65 -51.96 163.65
CA PHE A 543 48.89 -53.01 164.37
C PHE A 543 49.69 -54.04 165.18
N THR A 544 51.03 -53.98 165.32
CA THR A 544 51.76 -55.00 166.12
C THR A 544 53.00 -54.50 166.89
N SER A 545 52.82 -54.18 168.18
CA SER A 545 53.74 -54.46 169.33
C SER A 545 53.36 -53.60 170.56
N HIS A 546 52.43 -54.10 171.42
CA HIS A 546 52.63 -54.67 172.78
C HIS A 546 52.57 -53.67 173.96
N PRO A 547 51.96 -54.01 175.12
CA PRO A 547 50.72 -54.74 175.43
C PRO A 547 49.50 -53.83 175.74
#